data_AF-A0A7R7GSG0-F1
#
_entry.id   AF-A0A7R7GSG0-F1
#
_cell.length_a   1.000
_cell.length_b   1.000
_cell.length_c   1.000
_cell.angle_alpha   90.00
_cell.angle_beta   90.00
_cell.angle_gamma   90.00
#
_symmetry.space_group_name_H-M   'P 1'
#
loop_
_entity.id
_entity.type
_entity.pdbx_description
1 polymer ?
#
loop_
_entity_poly.entity_id
_entity_poly.type
_entity_poly.pdbx_seq_one_letter_code
_entity_poly.pdbx_strand_id
1 'polypeptide(L)'
;MTGILGHLFAVLLLVGIIAHFIWWIIGLAAIVLMAWTLKRAYRDMCAARDARRRQLAELAARADRQHAWVMAGDDRGIYGDYPPACLNREPTTWRYVVP
;
A
#
# COMPACT_ATOMS: atom_id res chain seq x y z
N MET A 1 4.55 65.03 -30.40
CA MET A 1 3.70 64.60 -29.26
C MET A 1 3.16 63.16 -29.39
N THR A 2 3.16 62.55 -30.58
CA THR A 2 2.62 61.18 -30.81
C THR A 2 3.55 60.03 -30.39
N GLY A 3 4.88 60.23 -30.38
CA GLY A 3 5.83 59.15 -30.08
C GLY A 3 5.83 58.64 -28.62
N ILE A 4 5.57 59.54 -27.66
CA ILE A 4 5.57 59.20 -26.22
C ILE A 4 4.40 58.27 -25.89
N LEU A 5 3.23 58.52 -26.48
CA LEU A 5 2.05 57.69 -26.26
C LEU A 5 2.25 56.26 -26.77
N GLY A 6 2.86 56.11 -27.95
CA GLY A 6 3.22 54.80 -28.51
C GLY A 6 4.25 54.05 -27.66
N HIS A 7 5.25 54.75 -27.12
CA HIS A 7 6.23 54.17 -26.21
C HIS A 7 5.62 53.68 -24.89
N LEU A 8 4.75 54.47 -24.26
CA LEU A 8 4.05 54.04 -23.05
C LEU A 8 3.19 52.80 -23.29
N PHE A 9 2.49 52.76 -24.44
CA PHE A 9 1.69 51.60 -24.82
C PHE A 9 2.54 50.35 -25.05
N ALA A 10 3.68 50.51 -25.73
CA ALA A 10 4.62 49.40 -25.96
C ALA A 10 5.21 48.86 -24.65
N VAL A 11 5.60 49.74 -23.71
CA VAL A 11 6.11 49.34 -22.39
C VAL A 11 5.02 48.64 -21.57
N LEU A 12 3.80 49.16 -21.56
CA LEU A 12 2.69 48.53 -20.84
C LEU A 12 2.39 47.13 -21.38
N LEU A 13 2.37 46.98 -22.70
CA LEU A 13 2.15 45.69 -23.36
C LEU A 13 3.28 44.72 -23.03
N LEU A 14 4.54 45.17 -23.08
CA LEU A 14 5.71 44.37 -22.70
C LEU A 14 5.63 43.89 -21.25
N VAL A 15 5.31 44.79 -20.32
CA VAL A 15 5.16 44.45 -18.89
C VAL A 15 4.01 43.47 -18.69
N GLY A 16 2.89 43.66 -19.38
CA GLY A 16 1.76 42.73 -19.35
C GLY A 16 2.14 41.32 -19.82
N ILE A 17 2.89 41.22 -20.92
CA ILE A 17 3.40 39.94 -21.44
C ILE A 17 4.34 39.29 -20.41
N ILE A 18 5.29 40.04 -19.85
CA ILE A 18 6.24 39.51 -18.87
C ILE A 18 5.50 38.99 -17.63
N ALA A 19 4.56 39.78 -17.10
CA ALA A 19 3.75 39.38 -15.95
C ALA A 19 2.96 38.10 -16.22
N HIS A 20 2.39 37.98 -17.42
CA HIS A 20 1.68 36.76 -17.84
C HIS A 20 2.59 35.54 -17.83
N PHE A 21 3.80 35.65 -18.41
CA PHE A 21 4.77 34.55 -18.41
C PHE A 21 5.20 34.13 -17.01
N ILE A 22 5.43 35.08 -16.09
CA ILE A 22 5.76 34.76 -14.69
C ILE A 22 4.63 33.98 -14.02
N TRP A 23 3.37 34.37 -14.24
CA TRP A 23 2.21 33.64 -13.73
C TRP A 23 2.12 32.21 -14.26
N TRP A 24 2.43 31.99 -15.54
CA TRP A 24 2.50 30.63 -16.10
C TRP A 24 3.61 29.78 -15.46
N ILE A 25 4.79 30.36 -15.21
CA ILE A 25 5.89 29.68 -14.53
C ILE A 25 5.50 29.31 -13.10
N ILE A 26 4.90 30.24 -12.36
CA ILE A 26 4.42 29.98 -10.98
C ILE A 26 3.34 28.90 -10.99
N GLY A 27 2.39 28.96 -11.94
CA GLY A 27 1.34 27.94 -12.08
C GLY A 27 1.92 26.56 -12.33
N LEU A 28 2.88 26.43 -13.25
CA LEU A 28 3.54 25.16 -13.54
C LEU A 28 4.35 24.65 -12.35
N ALA A 29 5.10 25.52 -11.68
CA ALA A 29 5.84 25.18 -10.47
C ALA A 29 4.90 24.70 -9.35
N ALA A 30 3.75 25.35 -9.16
CA ALA A 30 2.75 24.95 -8.18
C ALA A 30 2.17 23.56 -8.49
N ILE A 31 1.88 23.25 -9.75
CA ILE A 31 1.41 21.91 -10.17
C ILE A 31 2.45 20.84 -9.87
N VAL A 32 3.73 21.10 -10.18
CA VAL A 32 4.83 20.15 -9.90
C VAL A 32 4.99 19.92 -8.41
N LEU A 33 4.98 20.99 -7.60
CA LEU A 33 5.05 20.90 -6.15
C LEU A 33 3.86 20.10 -5.58
N MET A 34 2.65 20.39 -6.05
CA MET A 34 1.44 19.67 -5.66
C MET A 34 1.54 18.18 -6.01
N ALA A 35 1.96 17.84 -7.22
CA ALA A 35 2.14 16.45 -7.62
C ALA A 35 3.21 15.73 -6.77
N TRP A 36 4.28 16.43 -6.38
CA TRP A 36 5.34 15.88 -5.55
C TRP A 36 4.89 15.63 -4.11
N THR A 37 4.17 16.57 -3.49
CA THR A 37 3.63 16.40 -2.13
C THR A 37 2.59 15.28 -2.07
N LEU A 38 1.70 15.19 -3.06
CA LEU A 38 0.75 14.09 -3.20
C LEU A 38 1.47 12.74 -3.35
N LYS A 39 2.44 12.62 -4.27
CA LYS A 39 3.21 11.38 -4.44
C LYS A 39 3.92 10.96 -3.15
N ARG A 40 4.50 11.91 -2.42
CA ARG A 40 5.15 11.65 -1.13
C ARG A 40 4.16 11.11 -0.11
N ALA A 41 3.01 11.78 0.07
CA ALA A 41 1.97 11.33 0.99
C ALA A 41 1.41 9.95 0.61
N TYR A 42 1.21 9.67 -0.68
CA TYR A 42 0.78 8.36 -1.16
C TYR A 42 1.81 7.27 -0.87
N ARG A 43 3.11 7.54 -1.02
CA ARG A 43 4.17 6.58 -0.68
C ARG A 43 4.15 6.23 0.81
N ASP A 44 3.98 7.22 1.67
CA ASP A 44 3.94 7.00 3.12
C ASP A 44 2.72 6.17 3.52
N MET A 45 1.55 6.43 2.89
CA MET A 45 0.35 5.61 3.11
C MET A 45 0.44 4.20 2.53
N CYS A 46 1.03 4.04 1.33
CA CYS A 46 1.24 2.73 0.73
C CYS A 46 2.23 1.90 1.55
N ALA A 47 3.31 2.50 2.07
CA ALA A 47 4.26 1.80 2.94
C ALA A 47 3.58 1.22 4.19
N ALA A 48 2.66 1.97 4.80
CA ALA A 48 1.87 1.49 5.94
C ALA A 48 0.92 0.34 5.55
N ARG A 49 0.30 0.40 4.36
CA ARG A 49 -0.58 -0.67 3.86
C ARG A 49 0.17 -1.94 3.46
N ASP A 50 1.35 -1.80 2.88
CA ASP A 50 2.18 -2.93 2.46
C ASP A 50 2.71 -3.73 3.65
N ALA A 51 3.07 -3.05 4.75
CA ALA A 51 3.46 -3.72 5.99
C ALA A 51 2.33 -4.62 6.53
N ARG A 52 1.08 -4.11 6.53
CA ARG A 52 -0.08 -4.87 6.99
C ARG A 52 -0.44 -6.02 6.03
N ARG A 53 -0.29 -5.80 4.72
CA ARG A 53 -0.48 -6.87 3.71
C ARG A 53 0.53 -8.01 3.86
N ARG A 54 1.80 -7.71 4.16
CA ARG A 54 2.83 -8.74 4.40
C ARG A 54 2.50 -9.61 5.61
N GLN A 55 2.08 -9.00 6.72
CA GLN A 55 1.67 -9.74 7.92
C GLN A 55 0.49 -10.67 7.65
N LEU A 56 -0.52 -10.18 6.92
CA LEU A 56 -1.68 -10.99 6.55
C LEU A 56 -1.32 -12.11 5.56
N ALA A 57 -0.41 -11.87 4.63
CA ALA A 57 0.07 -12.89 3.70
C ALA A 57 0.83 -14.02 4.42
N GLU A 58 1.65 -13.68 5.41
CA GLU A 58 2.33 -14.70 6.24
C GLU A 58 1.36 -15.50 7.10
N LEU A 59 0.28 -14.88 7.58
CA LEU A 59 -0.75 -15.58 8.35
C LEU A 59 -1.58 -16.49 7.45
N ALA A 60 -1.97 -16.01 6.26
CA ALA A 60 -2.65 -16.81 5.24
C ALA A 60 -1.80 -18.01 4.83
N ALA A 61 -0.50 -17.81 4.55
CA ALA A 61 0.40 -18.90 4.20
C ALA A 61 0.57 -19.94 5.32
N ARG A 62 0.43 -19.54 6.59
CA ARG A 62 0.42 -20.48 7.73
C ARG A 62 -0.90 -21.25 7.79
N ALA A 63 -2.03 -20.56 7.64
CA ALA A 63 -3.35 -21.18 7.61
C ALA A 63 -3.48 -22.18 6.44
N ASP A 64 -2.98 -21.84 5.26
CA ASP A 64 -3.00 -22.72 4.08
C ASP A 64 -2.21 -24.00 4.30
N ARG A 65 -1.06 -23.93 5.00
CA ARG A 65 -0.28 -25.12 5.37
C ARG A 65 -1.05 -26.02 6.34
N GLN A 66 -1.70 -25.44 7.34
CA GLN A 66 -2.53 -26.20 8.28
C GLN A 66 -3.75 -26.81 7.59
N HIS A 67 -4.40 -26.05 6.69
CA HIS A 67 -5.51 -26.55 5.89
C HIS A 67 -5.10 -27.70 4.97
N ALA A 68 -3.91 -27.63 4.38
CA ALA A 68 -3.35 -28.72 3.58
C ALA A 68 -3.11 -30.00 4.43
N TRP A 69 -2.69 -29.87 5.69
CA TRP A 69 -2.54 -31.02 6.60
C TRP A 69 -3.87 -31.64 7.00
N VAL A 70 -4.91 -30.82 7.23
CA VAL A 70 -6.28 -31.32 7.46
C VAL A 70 -6.79 -32.10 6.25
N MET A 71 -6.58 -31.57 5.03
CA MET A 71 -7.00 -32.25 3.80
C MET A 71 -6.21 -33.52 3.51
N ALA A 72 -4.96 -33.61 3.97
CA ALA A 72 -4.14 -34.82 3.88
C ALA A 72 -4.55 -35.91 4.89
N GLY A 73 -5.48 -35.61 5.81
CA GLY A 73 -5.90 -36.55 6.87
C GLY A 73 -4.83 -36.77 7.94
N ASP A 74 -3.88 -35.84 8.08
CA ASP A 74 -2.89 -35.87 9.16
C ASP A 74 -3.54 -35.37 10.47
N ASP A 75 -3.47 -36.17 11.54
CA ASP A 75 -4.01 -35.81 12.87
C ASP A 75 -3.44 -34.49 13.42
N ARG A 76 -2.26 -34.06 12.93
CA ARG A 76 -1.67 -32.74 13.23
C ARG A 76 -2.48 -31.57 12.65
N GLY A 77 -3.27 -31.80 11.61
CA GLY A 77 -4.16 -30.79 11.03
C GLY A 77 -5.30 -30.40 11.99
N ILE A 78 -5.77 -31.32 12.83
CA ILE A 78 -6.87 -31.10 13.78
C ILE A 78 -6.37 -30.58 15.13
N TYR A 79 -5.23 -31.10 15.62
CA TYR A 79 -4.74 -30.81 16.97
C TYR A 79 -3.51 -29.89 17.02
N GLY A 80 -2.85 -29.62 15.89
CA GLY A 80 -1.60 -28.86 15.86
C GLY A 80 -0.50 -29.50 16.72
N ASP A 81 0.29 -28.68 17.42
CA ASP A 81 1.33 -29.14 18.36
C ASP A 81 0.77 -29.58 19.73
N TYR A 82 -0.54 -29.54 19.92
CA TYR A 82 -1.21 -29.97 21.15
C TYR A 82 -2.07 -31.23 20.90
N PRO A 83 -1.45 -32.39 20.64
CA PRO A 83 -2.18 -33.63 20.53
C PRO A 83 -2.88 -33.94 21.87
N PRO A 84 -4.11 -34.48 21.85
CA PRO A 84 -4.80 -34.89 23.05
C PRO A 84 -3.99 -35.97 23.77
N ALA A 85 -4.10 -36.04 25.10
CA ALA A 85 -3.30 -36.93 25.95
C ALA A 85 -3.41 -38.43 25.57
N CYS A 86 -4.44 -38.82 24.81
CA CYS A 86 -4.62 -40.17 24.28
C CYS A 86 -3.76 -40.50 23.04
N LEU A 87 -3.23 -39.50 22.32
CA LEU A 87 -2.37 -39.67 21.14
C LEU A 87 -0.86 -39.70 21.47
N ASN A 88 -0.44 -39.23 22.67
CA ASN A 88 0.97 -39.20 23.08
C ASN A 88 1.52 -40.54 23.59
N ARG A 89 0.63 -41.53 23.80
CA ARG A 89 1.03 -42.89 24.19
C ARG A 89 1.17 -43.73 22.92
N GLU A 90 2.36 -44.27 22.67
CA GLU A 90 2.59 -45.28 21.63
C GLU A 90 1.77 -46.57 21.86
N PRO A 91 1.58 -47.42 20.82
CA PRO A 91 0.27 -47.77 20.30
C PRO A 91 -0.25 -49.11 20.81
N THR A 92 -1.44 -49.13 21.39
CA THR A 92 -2.20 -50.37 21.54
C THR A 92 -3.60 -50.18 20.97
N THR A 93 -3.72 -50.60 19.71
CA THR A 93 -4.92 -51.22 19.11
C THR A 93 -6.23 -50.44 19.19
N TRP A 94 -6.63 -49.95 18.02
CA TRP A 94 -7.86 -49.28 17.59
C TRP A 94 -9.19 -50.04 17.86
N ARG A 95 -9.38 -50.64 19.03
CA ARG A 95 -10.66 -51.29 19.36
C ARG A 95 -11.59 -50.29 20.03
N TYR A 96 -12.42 -49.64 19.22
CA TYR A 96 -13.60 -48.92 19.68
C TYR A 96 -14.45 -49.83 20.57
N VAL A 97 -14.52 -49.52 21.86
CA VAL A 97 -15.58 -49.98 22.75
C VAL A 97 -16.26 -48.72 23.26
N VAL A 98 -17.36 -48.38 22.61
CA VAL A 98 -18.31 -47.37 23.07
C VAL A 98 -19.32 -48.09 23.97
N PRO A 99 -19.59 -47.62 25.20
CA PRO A 99 -20.66 -48.16 26.04
C PRO A 99 -22.05 -47.77 25.53
#